data_AF-A0AAP1V528-F1
#
_entry.id   AF-A0AAP1V528-F1
#
_cell.length_a   1.000
_cell.length_b   1.000
_cell.length_c   1.000
_cell.angle_alpha   90.00
_cell.angle_beta   90.00
_cell.angle_gamma   90.00
#
_symmetry.space_group_name_H-M   'P 1'
#
loop_
_entity.id
_entity.type
_entity.pdbx_description
1 polymer ?
#
loop_
_entity_poly.entity_id
_entity_poly.type
_entity_poly.pdbx_seq_one_letter_code
_entity_poly.pdbx_strand_id
1 'polypeptide(L)'
;MNRIVQSEFGMFSVSLDVGPSYQAYSRGERWNGWECPYFTIEEAMKLLAHPYLDGLRYDAEGDKFIMDDGDGEVLDETVFASRVVLVDGNPIKVYAIGAFGWCWNKDD
;
A
#
# COMPACT_ATOMS: atom_id res chain seq x y z
N MET A 1 -7.29 -22.92 -24.60
CA MET A 1 -7.73 -21.63 -24.03
C MET A 1 -7.05 -21.44 -22.68
N ASN A 2 -6.01 -20.61 -22.59
CA ASN A 2 -5.44 -20.24 -21.30
C ASN A 2 -6.37 -19.22 -20.63
N ARG A 3 -7.19 -19.68 -19.67
CA ARG A 3 -7.77 -18.77 -18.69
C ARG A 3 -6.59 -18.27 -17.86
N ILE A 4 -6.12 -17.07 -18.16
CA ILE A 4 -5.39 -16.27 -17.18
C ILE A 4 -6.41 -16.08 -16.06
N VAL A 5 -6.31 -16.88 -15.00
CA VAL A 5 -7.00 -16.58 -13.75
C VAL A 5 -6.36 -15.28 -13.32
N GLN A 6 -7.01 -14.15 -13.53
CA GLN A 6 -6.58 -12.93 -12.85
C GLN A 6 -6.71 -13.27 -11.37
N SER A 7 -5.58 -13.36 -10.68
CA SER A 7 -5.58 -13.54 -9.24
C SER A 7 -6.49 -12.47 -8.64
N GLU A 8 -7.47 -12.91 -7.86
CA GLU A 8 -8.37 -12.01 -7.16
C GLU A 8 -7.61 -11.34 -6.00
N PHE A 9 -8.02 -10.14 -5.63
CA PHE A 9 -7.46 -9.50 -4.45
C PHE A 9 -7.88 -10.28 -3.21
N GLY A 10 -6.90 -10.77 -2.45
CA GLY A 10 -7.09 -11.38 -1.15
C GLY A 10 -6.52 -10.48 -0.05
N MET A 11 -7.09 -10.58 1.15
CA MET A 11 -6.60 -9.87 2.33
C MET A 11 -5.42 -10.63 2.96
N PHE A 12 -4.43 -9.90 3.45
CA PHE A 12 -3.26 -10.43 4.13
C PHE A 12 -2.66 -9.39 5.09
N SER A 13 -1.78 -9.85 5.97
CA SER A 13 -1.05 -9.00 6.91
C SER A 13 0.34 -8.65 6.36
N VAL A 14 0.74 -7.40 6.50
CA VAL A 14 2.07 -6.91 6.11
C VAL A 14 2.73 -6.05 7.16
N SER A 15 4.06 -6.09 7.20
CA SER A 15 4.90 -5.23 8.03
C SER A 15 6.03 -4.60 7.21
N LEU A 16 6.50 -3.42 7.63
CA LEU A 16 7.66 -2.75 7.05
C LEU A 16 8.85 -2.90 7.99
N ASP A 17 9.74 -3.83 7.68
CA ASP A 17 10.92 -4.23 8.49
C ASP A 17 10.64 -4.48 9.97
N VAL A 18 10.62 -3.42 10.78
CA VAL A 18 10.38 -3.44 12.23
C VAL A 18 9.19 -2.51 12.53
N GLY A 19 8.11 -3.07 13.08
CA GLY A 19 6.92 -2.26 13.36
C GLY A 19 5.67 -3.10 13.56
N PRO A 20 4.51 -2.45 13.71
CA PRO A 20 3.22 -3.12 13.70
C PRO A 20 2.90 -3.70 12.32
N SER A 21 2.04 -4.71 12.31
CA SER A 21 1.44 -5.26 11.11
C SER A 21 0.16 -4.52 10.71
N TYR A 22 -0.11 -4.50 9.42
CA TYR A 22 -1.26 -3.83 8.80
C TYR A 22 -2.02 -4.79 7.89
N GLN A 23 -3.35 -4.62 7.83
CA GLN A 23 -4.14 -5.38 6.87
C GLN A 23 -4.08 -4.71 5.50
N ALA A 24 -3.86 -5.50 4.46
CA ALA A 24 -3.80 -5.05 3.09
C ALA A 24 -4.47 -6.05 2.16
N TYR A 25 -4.74 -5.62 0.93
CA TYR A 25 -5.12 -6.47 -0.18
C TYR A 25 -3.93 -6.67 -1.11
N SER A 26 -3.84 -7.84 -1.73
CA SER A 26 -2.89 -8.14 -2.81
C SER A 26 -3.50 -9.20 -3.72
N ARG A 27 -3.13 -9.21 -5.00
CA ARG A 27 -3.43 -10.33 -5.90
C ARG A 27 -2.21 -11.22 -6.13
N GLY A 28 -1.29 -11.20 -5.17
CA GLY A 28 -0.04 -11.95 -5.20
C GLY A 28 1.06 -11.29 -6.02
N GLU A 29 0.94 -9.99 -6.36
CA GLU A 29 2.06 -9.29 -7.00
C GLU A 29 3.22 -9.12 -6.02
N ARG A 30 4.43 -9.25 -6.58
CA ARG A 30 5.67 -9.00 -5.85
C ARG A 30 6.59 -8.11 -6.65
N TRP A 31 7.37 -7.30 -5.95
CA TRP A 31 8.44 -6.48 -6.51
C TRP A 31 9.75 -6.81 -5.81
N ASN A 32 10.73 -7.33 -6.56
CA ASN A 32 12.00 -7.82 -6.01
C ASN A 32 11.84 -8.84 -4.86
N GLY A 33 10.75 -9.61 -4.88
CA GLY A 33 10.43 -10.61 -3.86
C GLY A 33 9.55 -10.12 -2.71
N TRP A 34 9.39 -8.80 -2.57
CA TRP A 34 8.55 -8.14 -1.56
C TRP A 34 7.11 -8.03 -1.99
N GLU A 35 6.19 -7.97 -1.04
CA GLU A 35 4.76 -7.87 -1.31
C GLU A 35 4.38 -6.47 -1.84
N CYS A 36 3.34 -6.42 -2.68
CA CYS A 36 2.78 -5.17 -3.18
C CYS A 36 1.39 -4.93 -2.55
N PRO A 37 1.32 -4.39 -1.32
CA PRO A 37 0.06 -4.21 -0.60
C PRO A 37 -0.78 -3.03 -1.10
N TYR A 38 -2.09 -3.18 -0.95
CA TYR A 38 -3.09 -2.16 -1.24
C TYR A 38 -3.97 -1.97 0.01
N PHE A 39 -3.85 -0.82 0.65
CA PHE A 39 -4.49 -0.54 1.94
C PHE A 39 -5.84 0.13 1.78
N THR A 40 -6.81 -0.17 2.64
CA THR A 40 -8.02 0.67 2.77
C THR A 40 -7.66 2.02 3.38
N ILE A 41 -8.57 3.00 3.33
CA ILE A 41 -8.35 4.28 4.03
C ILE A 41 -8.11 4.06 5.54
N GLU A 42 -8.82 3.12 6.16
CA GLU A 42 -8.71 2.84 7.59
C GLU A 42 -7.32 2.32 7.97
N GLU A 43 -6.76 1.40 7.19
CA GLU A 43 -5.41 0.86 7.41
C GLU A 43 -4.33 1.87 7.00
N ALA A 44 -4.53 2.58 5.90
CA ALA A 44 -3.61 3.63 5.44
C ALA A 44 -3.46 4.77 6.45
N MET A 45 -4.54 5.13 7.17
CA MET A 45 -4.47 6.13 8.23
C MET A 45 -3.63 5.66 9.43
N LYS A 46 -3.53 4.35 9.69
CA LYS A 46 -2.63 3.81 10.74
C LYS A 46 -1.16 3.89 10.34
N LEU A 47 -0.86 3.86 9.04
CA LEU A 47 0.51 4.02 8.53
C LEU A 47 1.09 5.40 8.84
N LEU A 48 0.25 6.42 9.01
CA LEU A 48 0.67 7.77 9.39
C LEU A 48 1.35 7.84 10.77
N ALA A 49 1.17 6.80 11.60
CA ALA A 49 1.82 6.67 12.91
C ALA A 49 3.01 5.69 12.89
N HIS A 50 3.41 5.17 11.72
CA HIS A 50 4.52 4.23 11.62
C HIS A 50 5.86 4.96 11.81
N PRO A 51 6.77 4.46 12.66
CA PRO A 51 8.01 5.17 13.05
C PRO A 51 9.01 5.38 11.91
N TYR A 52 8.82 4.70 10.78
CA TYR A 52 9.66 4.84 9.58
C TYR A 52 8.97 5.57 8.43
N LEU A 53 7.74 6.06 8.62
CA LEU A 53 6.94 6.74 7.60
C LEU A 53 6.60 8.19 8.01
N ASP A 54 7.53 8.88 8.67
CA ASP A 54 7.32 10.25 9.20
C ASP A 54 6.96 11.29 8.10
N GLY A 55 7.37 11.04 6.85
CA GLY A 55 7.03 11.87 5.69
C GLY A 55 5.66 11.56 5.06
N LEU A 56 4.95 10.53 5.53
CA LEU A 56 3.67 10.11 4.97
C LEU A 56 2.54 11.01 5.49
N ARG A 57 1.77 11.58 4.57
CA ARG A 57 0.60 12.42 4.87
C ARG A 57 -0.58 12.08 3.98
N TYR A 58 -1.79 12.35 4.48
CA TYR A 58 -3.02 12.24 3.71
C TYR A 58 -3.47 13.62 3.20
N ASP A 59 -3.70 13.74 1.90
CA ASP A 59 -4.34 14.88 1.27
C ASP A 59 -5.81 14.54 0.97
N ALA A 60 -6.71 15.10 1.79
CA ALA A 60 -8.14 14.86 1.70
C ALA A 60 -8.78 15.52 0.47
N GLU A 61 -8.23 16.61 -0.06
CA GLU A 61 -8.76 17.27 -1.26
C GLU A 61 -8.47 16.39 -2.49
N GLY A 62 -7.30 15.78 -2.53
CA GLY A 62 -6.87 14.90 -3.61
C GLY A 62 -7.23 13.41 -3.46
N ASP A 63 -7.82 12.99 -2.34
CA ASP A 63 -8.07 11.56 -2.00
C ASP A 63 -6.82 10.70 -2.24
N LYS A 64 -5.68 11.15 -1.69
CA LYS A 64 -4.35 10.56 -1.95
C LYS A 64 -3.42 10.64 -0.73
N PHE A 65 -2.53 9.67 -0.62
CA PHE A 65 -1.40 9.74 0.31
C PHE A 65 -0.17 10.25 -0.42
N ILE A 66 0.67 10.99 0.28
CA ILE A 66 1.92 11.54 -0.25
C ILE A 66 3.01 11.20 0.75
N MET A 67 4.11 10.60 0.29
CA MET A 67 5.33 10.41 1.06
C MET A 67 6.35 11.44 0.60
N ASP A 68 6.88 12.20 1.55
CA ASP A 68 8.07 13.01 1.34
C ASP A 68 9.30 12.16 1.68
N ASP A 69 10.02 11.69 0.65
CA ASP A 69 11.22 10.86 0.78
C ASP A 69 12.51 11.71 0.93
N GLY A 70 12.39 13.04 1.04
CA GLY A 70 13.51 13.97 1.03
C GLY A 70 14.29 14.05 2.36
N ASP A 71 15.61 14.21 2.25
CA ASP A 71 16.51 14.63 3.34
C ASP A 71 16.55 16.15 3.55
N GLY A 72 15.52 16.86 3.05
CA GLY A 72 15.37 18.31 3.14
C GLY A 72 15.87 19.11 1.93
N GLU A 73 16.51 18.48 0.93
CA GLU A 73 17.09 19.19 -0.22
C GLU A 73 16.46 18.84 -1.59
N VAL A 74 15.71 17.73 -1.72
CA VAL A 74 15.01 17.34 -2.97
C VAL A 74 13.60 16.83 -2.67
N LEU A 75 12.59 17.50 -3.23
CA LEU A 75 11.15 17.21 -3.08
C LEU A 75 10.69 16.13 -4.08
N ASP A 76 11.26 14.92 -4.01
CA ASP A 76 10.67 13.80 -4.74
C ASP A 76 9.52 13.22 -3.91
N GLU A 77 8.35 13.85 -4.04
CA GLU A 77 7.11 13.37 -3.41
C GLU A 77 6.60 12.11 -4.15
N THR A 78 6.46 11.01 -3.41
CA THR A 78 5.79 9.82 -3.93
C THR A 78 4.29 9.91 -3.67
N VAL A 79 3.49 9.93 -4.73
CA VAL A 79 2.02 10.05 -4.66
C VAL A 79 1.32 8.69 -4.78
N PHE A 80 0.49 8.36 -3.80
CA PHE A 80 -0.37 7.18 -3.77
C PHE A 80 -1.85 7.58 -3.88
N ALA A 81 -2.32 7.77 -5.11
CA ALA A 81 -3.72 8.07 -5.38
C ALA A 81 -4.64 6.88 -5.07
N SER A 82 -5.88 7.18 -4.66
CA SER A 82 -6.90 6.16 -4.48
C SER A 82 -7.21 5.43 -5.78
N ARG A 83 -7.58 4.16 -5.66
CA ARG A 83 -8.08 3.33 -6.75
C ARG A 83 -9.14 2.37 -6.25
N VAL A 84 -10.01 1.90 -7.13
CA VAL A 84 -11.00 0.87 -6.80
C VAL A 84 -10.53 -0.48 -7.31
N VAL A 85 -10.53 -1.48 -6.44
CA VAL A 85 -10.26 -2.88 -6.76
C VAL A 85 -11.49 -3.73 -6.45
N LEU A 86 -11.59 -4.90 -7.08
CA LEU A 86 -12.66 -5.87 -6.80
C LEU A 86 -12.12 -6.97 -5.89
N VAL A 87 -12.78 -7.15 -4.74
CA VAL A 87 -12.54 -8.24 -3.78
C VAL A 87 -13.84 -9.02 -3.67
N ASP A 88 -13.83 -10.29 -4.09
CA ASP A 88 -15.04 -11.14 -4.15
C ASP A 88 -16.23 -10.46 -4.87
N GLY A 89 -15.94 -9.69 -5.92
CA GLY A 89 -16.94 -8.91 -6.67
C GLY A 89 -17.39 -7.60 -6.02
N ASN A 90 -16.92 -7.27 -4.81
CA ASN A 90 -17.21 -6.02 -4.14
C ASN A 90 -16.17 -4.95 -4.46
N PRO A 91 -16.58 -3.72 -4.85
CA PRO A 91 -15.65 -2.62 -5.07
C PRO A 91 -15.11 -2.08 -3.74
N ILE A 92 -13.80 -2.14 -3.56
CA ILE A 92 -13.10 -1.60 -2.38
C ILE A 92 -12.13 -0.50 -2.84
N LYS A 93 -12.21 0.67 -2.19
CA LYS A 93 -11.25 1.77 -2.39
C LYS A 93 -9.97 1.46 -1.62
N VAL A 94 -8.84 1.50 -2.33
CA VAL A 94 -7.52 1.18 -1.78
C VAL A 94 -6.44 2.16 -2.24
N TYR A 95 -5.32 2.16 -1.53
CA TYR A 95 -4.13 2.97 -1.76
C TYR A 95 -2.91 2.05 -1.81
N ALA A 96 -2.12 2.13 -2.88
CA ALA A 96 -0.97 1.26 -3.09
C ALA A 96 0.30 1.86 -2.46
N ILE A 97 0.26 2.09 -1.14
CA ILE A 97 1.32 2.78 -0.41
C ILE A 97 2.56 1.90 -0.35
N GLY A 98 3.65 2.34 -0.98
CA GLY A 98 4.90 1.59 -1.09
C GLY A 98 4.85 0.34 -1.99
N ALA A 99 3.71 0.00 -2.59
CA ALA A 99 3.64 -1.10 -3.55
C ALA A 99 4.58 -0.82 -4.74
N PHE A 100 5.37 -1.82 -5.13
CA PHE A 100 6.39 -1.71 -6.18
C PHE A 100 7.54 -0.73 -5.90
N GLY A 101 7.71 -0.29 -4.65
CA GLY A 101 8.81 0.61 -4.26
C GLY A 101 9.43 0.30 -2.90
N TRP A 102 8.70 -0.32 -1.98
CA TRP A 102 9.14 -0.61 -0.61
C TRP A 102 9.16 -2.12 -0.30
N CYS A 103 9.88 -2.47 0.76
CA CYS A 103 10.10 -3.85 1.19
C CYS A 103 9.03 -4.31 2.19
N TRP A 104 7.80 -4.52 1.74
CA TRP A 104 6.73 -5.06 2.59
C TRP A 104 6.92 -6.57 2.82
N ASN A 105 7.07 -6.97 4.08
CA ASN A 105 7.07 -8.37 4.50
C ASN A 105 5.63 -8.86 4.61
N LYS A 106 5.37 -10.10 4.18
CA LYS A 106 4.15 -10.81 4.55
C LYS A 106 4.31 -11.32 5.98
N ASP A 107 3.31 -11.05 6.82
CA ASP A 107 3.19 -11.72 8.12
C ASP A 107 2.25 -12.93 7.98
N ASP A 108 2.59 -14.02 8.68
CA ASP A 108 1.82 -15.27 8.73
C ASP A 108 0.71 -15.24 9.79
#